data_AF-A0A3T0CTE4-F1
#
_entry.id   AF-A0A3T0CTE4-F1
#
_cell.length_a   1.000
_cell.length_b   1.000
_cell.length_c   1.000
_cell.angle_alpha   90.00
_cell.angle_beta   90.00
_cell.angle_gamma   90.00
#
_symmetry.space_group_name_H-M   'P 1'
#
loop_
_entity.id
_entity.type
_entity.pdbx_description
1 polymer ?
#
loop_
_entity_poly.entity_id
_entity_poly.type
_entity_poly.pdbx_seq_one_letter_code
_entity_poly.pdbx_strand_id
1 'polypeptide(L)'
;MGTNSRSVVLELSDASLKGILDIPESAFGIVAFAHGSGSSRLSPRNQAVAEFLNGVGLGTLLFDLLTADEDKVDARTREYRFDIPLISRRMSDAVVWLTEQPVTAGLPLGLFGASTGAAAALVAAAENPDHVRAVVSRGGRPDLAGNALPRVRAATLLIVGGLDTSVIELNREAAAKLNCHHQVKIVPGASHLFEEPGKLDIAQKAAADWFTDYLSGARP
;
A
#
# COMPACT_ATOMS: atom_id res chain seq x y z
N MET A 1 10.53 -22.75 -4.49
CA MET A 1 9.84 -22.55 -3.20
C MET A 1 8.41 -22.14 -3.55
N GLY A 2 7.43 -22.93 -3.13
CA GLY A 2 6.05 -22.75 -3.60
C GLY A 2 5.41 -21.51 -2.98
N THR A 3 5.00 -20.57 -3.81
CA THR A 3 4.05 -19.53 -3.40
C THR A 3 2.68 -20.17 -3.22
N ASN A 4 1.93 -19.76 -2.20
CA ASN A 4 0.59 -20.27 -1.92
C ASN A 4 -0.44 -19.19 -2.23
N SER A 5 -0.38 -18.69 -3.48
CA SER A 5 -1.27 -17.65 -3.97
C SER A 5 -2.69 -18.19 -4.09
N ARG A 6 -3.64 -17.52 -3.43
CA ARG A 6 -5.07 -17.90 -3.45
C ARG A 6 -5.96 -16.68 -3.58
N SER A 7 -7.09 -16.88 -4.26
CA SER A 7 -8.16 -15.89 -4.28
C SER A 7 -8.89 -15.91 -2.93
N VAL A 8 -9.17 -14.73 -2.39
CA VAL A 8 -9.91 -14.53 -1.14
C VAL A 8 -11.03 -13.52 -1.35
N VAL A 9 -12.00 -13.51 -0.44
CA VAL A 9 -13.01 -12.46 -0.32
C VAL A 9 -12.86 -11.85 1.06
N LEU A 10 -12.72 -10.53 1.11
CA LEU A 10 -12.68 -9.74 2.32
C LEU A 10 -14.09 -9.26 2.59
N GLU A 11 -14.68 -9.76 3.67
CA GLU A 11 -15.95 -9.24 4.19
C GLU A 11 -15.63 -8.02 5.04
N LEU A 12 -15.82 -6.83 4.47
CA LEU A 12 -15.64 -5.55 5.16
C LEU A 12 -16.98 -5.09 5.75
N SER A 13 -16.95 -3.98 6.49
CA SER A 13 -18.15 -3.46 7.16
C SER A 13 -19.24 -2.97 6.19
N ASP A 14 -18.89 -2.62 4.95
CA ASP A 14 -19.79 -2.08 3.93
C ASP A 14 -19.80 -2.85 2.60
N ALA A 15 -18.88 -3.80 2.40
CA ALA A 15 -18.69 -4.47 1.10
C ALA A 15 -17.97 -5.82 1.20
N SER A 16 -18.20 -6.70 0.23
CA SER A 16 -17.39 -7.91 0.00
C SER A 16 -16.42 -7.69 -1.16
N LEU A 17 -15.12 -7.65 -0.89
CA LEU A 17 -14.08 -7.28 -1.86
C LEU A 17 -13.19 -8.45 -2.23
N LYS A 18 -12.85 -8.57 -3.51
CA LYS A 18 -11.99 -9.66 -4.01
C LYS A 18 -10.53 -9.34 -3.72
N GLY A 19 -9.80 -10.35 -3.26
CA GLY A 19 -8.37 -10.28 -3.01
C GLY A 19 -7.58 -11.46 -3.57
N ILE A 20 -6.28 -11.28 -3.64
CA ILE A 20 -5.26 -12.29 -3.90
C ILE A 20 -4.31 -12.23 -2.71
N LEU A 21 -4.30 -13.31 -1.94
CA LEU A 21 -3.43 -13.48 -0.77
C LEU A 21 -2.35 -14.49 -1.14
N ASP A 22 -1.09 -14.08 -1.04
CA ASP A 22 0.08 -14.94 -1.21
C ASP A 22 0.94 -14.88 0.05
N ILE A 23 1.26 -16.05 0.61
CA ILE A 23 2.05 -16.17 1.83
C ILE A 23 3.13 -17.23 1.56
N PRO A 24 4.38 -16.81 1.30
CA PRO A 24 5.52 -17.73 1.26
C PRO A 24 5.67 -18.47 2.60
N GLU A 25 6.15 -19.71 2.57
CA GLU A 25 6.39 -20.48 3.82
C GLU A 25 7.33 -19.77 4.80
N SER A 26 8.26 -18.97 4.27
CA SER A 26 9.22 -18.17 5.04
C SER A 26 8.71 -16.75 5.39
N ALA A 27 7.40 -16.49 5.29
CA ALA A 27 6.85 -15.17 5.51
C ALA A 27 7.15 -14.65 6.93
N PHE A 28 7.90 -13.56 7.03
CA PHE A 28 8.18 -12.89 8.32
C PHE A 28 7.31 -11.64 8.56
N GLY A 29 6.55 -11.23 7.55
CA GLY A 29 5.63 -10.10 7.59
C GLY A 29 4.65 -10.18 6.42
N ILE A 30 3.65 -9.29 6.40
CA ILE A 30 2.67 -9.19 5.32
C ILE A 30 2.47 -7.75 4.89
N VAL A 31 2.25 -7.54 3.59
CA VAL A 31 2.00 -6.22 2.99
C VAL A 31 0.64 -6.20 2.29
N ALA A 32 -0.25 -5.31 2.71
CA ALA A 32 -1.52 -5.08 2.03
C ALA A 32 -1.42 -3.91 1.04
N PHE A 33 -1.92 -4.10 -0.18
CA PHE A 33 -1.82 -3.14 -1.27
C PHE A 33 -3.11 -2.32 -1.41
N ALA A 34 -2.98 -1.00 -1.28
CA ALA A 34 -3.95 -0.03 -1.75
C ALA A 34 -3.59 0.39 -3.18
N HIS A 35 -4.35 -0.10 -4.16
CA HIS A 35 -4.12 0.28 -5.56
C HIS A 35 -4.54 1.73 -5.84
N GLY A 36 -4.00 2.30 -6.91
CA GLY A 36 -4.38 3.64 -7.36
C GLY A 36 -5.77 3.67 -8.01
N SER A 37 -6.26 4.88 -8.22
CA SER A 37 -7.53 5.15 -8.89
C SER A 37 -7.62 4.49 -10.28
N GLY A 38 -8.70 3.75 -10.55
CA GLY A 38 -8.90 3.03 -11.81
C GLY A 38 -7.97 1.83 -12.05
N SER A 39 -7.28 1.39 -11.01
CA SER A 39 -6.54 0.14 -10.97
C SER A 39 -7.34 -0.92 -10.20
N SER A 40 -6.86 -2.16 -10.19
CA SER A 40 -7.43 -3.24 -9.38
C SER A 40 -6.33 -4.10 -8.78
N ARG A 41 -6.71 -5.17 -8.07
CA ARG A 41 -5.79 -6.24 -7.64
C ARG A 41 -5.04 -6.92 -8.80
N LEU A 42 -5.49 -6.72 -10.05
CA LEU A 42 -4.89 -7.28 -11.26
C LEU A 42 -3.88 -6.33 -11.94
N SER A 43 -3.49 -5.24 -11.27
CA SER A 43 -2.49 -4.31 -11.79
C SER A 43 -1.15 -5.01 -12.04
N PRO A 44 -0.64 -5.06 -13.28
CA PRO A 44 0.63 -5.73 -13.57
C PRO A 44 1.79 -5.13 -12.76
N ARG A 45 1.77 -3.81 -12.54
CA ARG A 45 2.78 -3.13 -11.73
C ARG A 45 2.74 -3.56 -10.26
N ASN A 46 1.56 -3.62 -9.65
CA ASN A 46 1.46 -4.03 -8.24
C ASN A 46 1.70 -5.52 -8.06
N GLN A 47 1.31 -6.36 -9.04
CA GLN A 47 1.66 -7.77 -9.05
C GLN A 47 3.17 -7.97 -9.13
N ALA A 48 3.87 -7.24 -10.02
CA ALA A 48 5.32 -7.29 -10.08
C ALA A 48 5.99 -6.85 -8.76
N VAL A 49 5.46 -5.81 -8.09
CA VAL A 49 5.94 -5.44 -6.75
C VAL A 49 5.67 -6.55 -5.74
N ALA A 50 4.46 -7.12 -5.73
CA ALA A 50 4.09 -8.17 -4.79
C ALA A 50 4.95 -9.43 -4.98
N GLU A 51 5.16 -9.87 -6.22
CA GLU A 51 6.05 -10.99 -6.56
C GLU A 51 7.48 -10.74 -6.07
N PHE A 52 8.00 -9.51 -6.24
CA PHE A 52 9.30 -9.13 -5.70
C PHE A 52 9.33 -9.23 -4.17
N LEU A 53 8.29 -8.74 -3.48
CA LEU A 53 8.16 -8.84 -2.02
C LEU A 53 8.04 -10.30 -1.55
N ASN A 54 7.29 -11.13 -2.27
CA ASN A 54 7.20 -12.57 -2.00
C ASN A 54 8.57 -13.24 -2.13
N GLY A 55 9.35 -12.87 -3.15
CA GLY A 55 10.71 -13.37 -3.37
C GLY A 55 11.69 -13.07 -2.24
N VAL A 56 11.44 -12.02 -1.44
CA VAL A 56 12.26 -11.69 -0.25
C VAL A 56 11.66 -12.20 1.07
N GLY A 57 10.55 -12.97 1.02
CA GLY A 57 9.94 -13.57 2.21
C GLY A 57 8.87 -12.72 2.89
N LEU A 58 8.18 -11.84 2.16
CA LEU A 58 6.98 -11.15 2.64
C LEU A 58 5.71 -11.78 2.06
N GLY A 59 4.70 -11.98 2.89
CA GLY A 59 3.34 -12.22 2.41
C GLY A 59 2.75 -10.94 1.78
N THR A 60 1.80 -11.10 0.87
CA THR A 60 1.17 -9.97 0.20
C THR A 60 -0.34 -10.19 0.03
N LEU A 61 -1.10 -9.13 0.28
CA LEU A 61 -2.53 -9.06 -0.05
C LEU A 61 -2.76 -7.96 -1.09
N LEU A 62 -3.21 -8.33 -2.28
CA LEU A 62 -3.73 -7.39 -3.27
C LEU A 62 -5.24 -7.54 -3.30
N PHE A 63 -5.99 -6.48 -3.03
CA PHE A 63 -7.45 -6.52 -3.06
C PHE A 63 -8.02 -5.30 -3.76
N ASP A 64 -9.25 -5.41 -4.23
CA ASP A 64 -9.96 -4.28 -4.83
C ASP A 64 -10.49 -3.36 -3.72
N LEU A 65 -10.39 -2.05 -3.91
CA LEU A 65 -10.95 -1.05 -2.99
C LEU A 65 -12.40 -0.70 -3.32
N LEU A 66 -12.87 -1.10 -4.50
CA LEU A 66 -14.24 -0.90 -4.98
C LEU A 66 -14.89 -2.26 -5.29
N THR A 67 -16.19 -2.35 -5.04
CA THR A 67 -17.00 -3.46 -5.53
C THR A 67 -17.07 -3.43 -7.07
N ALA A 68 -17.44 -4.56 -7.67
CA ALA A 68 -17.57 -4.63 -9.12
C ALA A 68 -18.65 -3.68 -9.68
N ASP A 69 -19.66 -3.33 -8.89
CA ASP A 69 -20.71 -2.40 -9.31
C ASP A 69 -20.29 -0.94 -9.15
N GLU A 70 -19.61 -0.60 -8.05
CA GLU A 70 -18.98 0.72 -7.90
C GLU A 70 -17.94 0.97 -8.99
N ASP A 71 -17.11 -0.03 -9.34
CA ASP A 71 -16.10 0.11 -10.39
C ASP A 71 -16.73 0.39 -11.77
N LYS A 72 -17.89 -0.20 -12.09
CA LYS A 72 -18.64 0.09 -13.34
C LYS A 72 -19.18 1.53 -13.39
N VAL A 73 -19.52 2.10 -12.25
CA VAL A 73 -19.99 3.49 -12.16
C VAL A 73 -18.77 4.42 -12.22
N ASP A 74 -17.76 4.14 -11.41
CA ASP A 74 -16.51 4.88 -11.28
C ASP A 74 -15.72 4.94 -12.60
N ALA A 75 -15.78 3.90 -13.44
CA ALA A 75 -15.22 3.91 -14.79
C ALA A 75 -15.76 5.05 -15.66
N ARG A 76 -16.96 5.56 -15.36
CA ARG A 76 -17.62 6.68 -16.06
C ARG A 76 -17.55 7.97 -15.27
N THR A 77 -17.81 7.91 -13.96
CA THR A 77 -17.98 9.11 -13.12
C THR A 77 -16.70 9.55 -12.41
N ARG A 78 -15.78 8.61 -12.18
CA ARG A 78 -14.57 8.78 -11.35
C ARG A 78 -14.86 9.21 -9.91
N GLU A 79 -16.09 9.03 -9.43
CA GLU A 79 -16.50 9.57 -8.14
C GLU A 79 -15.90 8.80 -6.95
N TYR A 80 -15.83 7.47 -7.04
CA TYR A 80 -15.39 6.62 -5.93
C TYR A 80 -13.86 6.54 -5.82
N ARG A 81 -13.14 6.56 -6.95
CA ARG A 81 -11.67 6.47 -6.97
C ARG A 81 -10.97 7.66 -6.31
N PHE A 82 -11.68 8.75 -6.06
CA PHE A 82 -11.17 9.94 -5.38
C PHE A 82 -11.85 10.20 -4.02
N ASP A 83 -12.80 9.35 -3.63
CA ASP A 83 -13.41 9.35 -2.31
C ASP A 83 -12.42 8.76 -1.30
N ILE A 84 -11.49 9.60 -0.83
CA ILE A 84 -10.46 9.22 0.14
C ILE A 84 -11.07 8.62 1.42
N PRO A 85 -12.13 9.20 2.02
CA PRO A 85 -12.84 8.57 3.14
C PRO A 85 -13.26 7.12 2.86
N LEU A 86 -13.91 6.84 1.72
CA LEU A 86 -14.35 5.49 1.36
C LEU A 86 -13.17 4.50 1.24
N ILE A 87 -12.18 4.83 0.42
CA ILE A 87 -11.05 3.91 0.17
C ILE A 87 -10.17 3.74 1.42
N SER A 88 -10.07 4.76 2.27
CA SER A 88 -9.33 4.68 3.53
C SER A 88 -10.03 3.79 4.54
N ARG A 89 -11.36 3.92 4.67
CA ARG A 89 -12.17 3.05 5.53
C ARG A 89 -12.02 1.58 5.12
N ARG A 90 -12.11 1.27 3.82
CA ARG A 90 -11.95 -0.10 3.33
C ARG A 90 -10.53 -0.64 3.51
N MET A 91 -9.53 0.23 3.39
CA MET A 91 -8.16 -0.12 3.74
C MET A 91 -8.01 -0.41 5.24
N SER A 92 -8.70 0.35 6.10
CA SER A 92 -8.77 0.15 7.56
C SER A 92 -9.43 -1.20 7.89
N ASP A 93 -10.57 -1.51 7.27
CA ASP A 93 -11.25 -2.80 7.45
C ASP A 93 -10.39 -3.97 6.94
N ALA A 94 -9.62 -3.79 5.87
CA ALA A 94 -8.68 -4.81 5.39
C ALA A 94 -7.51 -5.06 6.36
N VAL A 95 -7.05 -4.03 7.07
CA VAL A 95 -6.07 -4.18 8.18
C VAL A 95 -6.66 -5.07 9.26
N VAL A 96 -7.90 -4.81 9.70
CA VAL A 96 -8.59 -5.62 10.71
C VAL A 96 -8.82 -7.04 10.22
N TRP A 97 -9.29 -7.22 8.99
CA TRP A 97 -9.52 -8.54 8.40
C TRP A 97 -8.24 -9.40 8.45
N LEU A 98 -7.08 -8.81 8.16
CA LEU A 98 -5.78 -9.49 8.22
C LEU A 98 -5.33 -9.86 9.63
N THR A 99 -5.70 -9.11 10.67
CA THR A 99 -5.38 -9.48 12.05
C THR A 99 -6.28 -10.61 12.57
N GLU A 100 -7.44 -10.81 11.94
CA GLU A 100 -8.39 -11.88 12.30
C GLU A 100 -8.15 -13.20 11.56
N GLN A 101 -7.45 -13.20 10.42
CA GLN A 101 -7.18 -14.44 9.70
C GLN A 101 -6.10 -15.28 10.41
N PRO A 102 -6.35 -16.57 10.71
CA PRO A 102 -5.36 -17.42 11.38
C PRO A 102 -3.99 -17.49 10.69
N VAL A 103 -3.96 -17.38 9.37
CA VAL A 103 -2.74 -17.46 8.55
C VAL A 103 -1.90 -16.17 8.57
N THR A 104 -2.45 -15.04 9.02
CA THR A 104 -1.76 -13.73 9.02
C THR A 104 -1.78 -13.02 10.36
N ALA A 105 -2.60 -13.45 11.33
CA ALA A 105 -2.77 -12.80 12.63
C ALA A 105 -1.46 -12.58 13.42
N GLY A 106 -0.47 -13.46 13.24
CA GLY A 106 0.84 -13.35 13.87
C GLY A 106 1.88 -12.52 13.09
N LEU A 107 1.58 -12.12 11.86
CA LEU A 107 2.54 -11.45 10.99
C LEU A 107 2.52 -9.92 11.18
N PRO A 108 3.68 -9.27 11.35
CA PRO A 108 3.81 -7.82 11.24
C PRO A 108 3.22 -7.30 9.92
N LEU A 109 2.38 -6.28 10.00
CA LEU A 109 1.68 -5.72 8.84
C LEU A 109 2.31 -4.41 8.36
N GLY A 110 2.58 -4.35 7.05
CA GLY A 110 2.88 -3.14 6.32
C GLY A 110 1.80 -2.79 5.29
N LEU A 111 1.73 -1.53 4.88
CA LEU A 111 0.82 -1.07 3.84
C LEU A 111 1.61 -0.52 2.65
N PHE A 112 1.22 -0.90 1.44
CA PHE A 112 1.76 -0.35 0.20
C PHE A 112 0.66 0.41 -0.54
N GLY A 113 0.81 1.71 -0.71
CA GLY A 113 -0.13 2.56 -1.43
C GLY A 113 0.45 3.11 -2.72
N ALA A 114 -0.26 2.96 -3.83
CA ALA A 114 0.11 3.53 -5.12
C ALA A 114 -0.82 4.67 -5.51
N SER A 115 -0.29 5.79 -6.02
CA SER A 115 -1.11 6.94 -6.43
C SER A 115 -2.04 7.40 -5.29
N THR A 116 -3.35 7.51 -5.50
CA THR A 116 -4.35 7.81 -4.47
C THR A 116 -4.44 6.76 -3.35
N GLY A 117 -4.10 5.51 -3.63
CA GLY A 117 -4.00 4.45 -2.61
C GLY A 117 -2.95 4.77 -1.52
N ALA A 118 -2.00 5.67 -1.79
CA ALA A 118 -1.09 6.17 -0.75
C ALA A 118 -1.82 6.91 0.37
N ALA A 119 -2.82 7.73 0.03
CA ALA A 119 -3.62 8.42 1.03
C ALA A 119 -4.41 7.42 1.87
N ALA A 120 -5.04 6.44 1.21
CA ALA A 120 -5.77 5.35 1.89
C ALA A 120 -4.89 4.58 2.88
N ALA A 121 -3.67 4.20 2.44
CA ALA A 121 -2.71 3.51 3.29
C ALA A 121 -2.29 4.35 4.51
N LEU A 122 -2.03 5.65 4.33
CA LEU A 122 -1.64 6.53 5.43
C LEU A 122 -2.78 6.79 6.42
N VAL A 123 -4.01 6.99 5.93
CA VAL A 123 -5.18 7.14 6.80
C VAL A 123 -5.43 5.85 7.58
N ALA A 124 -5.43 4.69 6.93
CA ALA A 124 -5.59 3.40 7.60
C ALA A 124 -4.48 3.13 8.64
N ALA A 125 -3.23 3.52 8.36
CA ALA A 125 -2.13 3.42 9.31
C ALA A 125 -2.29 4.34 10.52
N ALA A 126 -2.86 5.53 10.32
CA ALA A 126 -3.18 6.46 11.42
C ALA A 126 -4.35 5.97 12.29
N GLU A 127 -5.30 5.25 11.70
CA GLU A 127 -6.46 4.67 12.40
C GLU A 127 -6.11 3.36 13.12
N ASN A 128 -5.11 2.63 12.64
CA ASN A 128 -4.66 1.34 13.18
C ASN A 128 -3.19 1.40 13.65
N PRO A 129 -2.82 2.33 14.56
CA PRO A 129 -1.43 2.54 14.97
C PRO A 129 -0.81 1.32 15.65
N ASP A 130 -1.64 0.42 16.18
CA ASP A 130 -1.18 -0.80 16.86
C ASP A 130 -0.99 -2.01 15.94
N HIS A 131 -1.52 -1.94 14.71
CA HIS A 131 -1.46 -3.05 13.76
C HIS A 131 -0.48 -2.77 12.62
N VAL A 132 -0.37 -1.53 12.16
CA VAL A 132 0.49 -1.17 11.03
C VAL A 132 1.87 -0.71 11.52
N ARG A 133 2.93 -1.35 11.02
CA ARG A 133 4.31 -1.03 11.38
C ARG A 133 5.05 -0.20 10.34
N ALA A 134 4.73 -0.38 9.06
CA ALA A 134 5.39 0.31 7.96
C ALA A 134 4.40 0.69 6.87
N VAL A 135 4.66 1.83 6.21
CA VAL A 135 3.92 2.28 5.02
C VAL A 135 4.91 2.61 3.92
N VAL A 136 4.63 2.17 2.70
CA VAL A 136 5.34 2.60 1.48
C VAL A 136 4.33 3.25 0.55
N SER A 137 4.61 4.48 0.13
CA SER A 137 3.88 5.21 -0.90
C SER A 137 4.70 5.22 -2.20
N ARG A 138 4.14 4.79 -3.33
CA ARG A 138 4.81 4.85 -4.65
C ARG A 138 4.06 5.75 -5.62
N GLY A 139 4.71 6.84 -6.04
CA GLY A 139 4.13 7.84 -6.94
C GLY A 139 2.82 8.39 -6.36
N GLY A 140 2.74 8.45 -5.03
CA GLY A 140 1.50 8.63 -4.30
C GLY A 140 1.07 10.07 -4.14
N ARG A 141 -0.17 10.24 -3.70
CA ARG A 141 -0.74 11.52 -3.23
C ARG A 141 -0.92 11.52 -1.70
N PRO A 142 0.17 11.40 -0.92
CA PRO A 142 0.08 11.35 0.55
C PRO A 142 -0.49 12.65 1.14
N ASP A 143 -0.40 13.77 0.41
CA ASP A 143 -1.01 15.04 0.76
C ASP A 143 -2.53 14.93 1.01
N LEU A 144 -3.20 14.01 0.30
CA LEU A 144 -4.64 13.78 0.44
C LEU A 144 -5.02 13.08 1.76
N ALA A 145 -4.06 12.53 2.51
CA ALA A 145 -4.32 12.00 3.85
C ALA A 145 -4.60 13.11 4.88
N GLY A 146 -4.30 14.37 4.55
CA GLY A 146 -4.71 15.54 5.34
C GLY A 146 -4.33 15.44 6.82
N ASN A 147 -5.33 15.57 7.69
CA ASN A 147 -5.17 15.56 9.15
C ASN A 147 -4.79 14.19 9.74
N ALA A 148 -4.74 13.12 8.93
CA ALA A 148 -4.23 11.83 9.38
C ALA A 148 -2.70 11.80 9.44
N LEU A 149 -2.00 12.58 8.61
CA LEU A 149 -0.53 12.57 8.51
C LEU A 149 0.18 12.72 9.88
N PRO A 150 -0.20 13.69 10.75
CA PRO A 150 0.48 13.85 12.04
C PRO A 150 0.22 12.71 13.03
N ARG A 151 -0.77 11.85 12.77
CA ARG A 151 -1.15 10.71 13.61
C ARG A 151 -0.52 9.38 13.18
N VAL A 152 0.08 9.33 11.98
CA VAL A 152 0.76 8.12 11.51
C VAL A 152 1.94 7.80 12.43
N ARG A 153 1.95 6.59 13.00
CA ARG A 153 3.06 6.06 13.82
C ARG A 153 3.97 5.11 13.04
N ALA A 154 3.42 4.44 12.03
CA ALA A 154 4.14 3.50 11.18
C ALA A 154 5.28 4.20 10.42
N ALA A 155 6.44 3.54 10.33
CA ALA A 155 7.58 4.06 9.58
C ALA A 155 7.21 4.21 8.10
N THR A 156 7.38 5.41 7.53
CA THR A 156 6.84 5.74 6.21
C THR A 156 7.92 6.07 5.17
N LEU A 157 7.92 5.34 4.05
CA LEU A 157 8.73 5.64 2.87
C LEU A 157 7.85 6.23 1.76
N LEU A 158 8.23 7.41 1.26
CA LEU A 158 7.58 8.07 0.13
C LEU A 158 8.50 7.99 -1.10
N ILE A 159 8.17 7.14 -2.06
CA ILE A 159 8.92 6.92 -3.31
C ILE A 159 8.27 7.75 -4.43
N VAL A 160 9.03 8.65 -5.06
CA VAL A 160 8.56 9.53 -6.13
C VAL A 160 9.45 9.47 -7.36
N GLY A 161 8.86 9.59 -8.55
CA GLY A 161 9.60 9.65 -9.79
C GLY A 161 10.28 11.01 -9.97
N GLY A 162 11.55 11.01 -10.37
CA GLY A 162 12.35 12.24 -10.52
C GLY A 162 11.88 13.18 -11.62
N LEU A 163 11.05 12.71 -12.56
CA LEU A 163 10.41 13.52 -13.60
C LEU A 163 9.03 14.04 -13.18
N ASP A 164 8.49 13.57 -12.06
CA ASP A 164 7.15 13.94 -11.56
C ASP A 164 7.25 15.08 -10.54
N THR A 165 7.69 16.25 -11.02
CA THR A 165 8.09 17.38 -10.15
C THR A 165 6.95 17.90 -9.27
N SER A 166 5.71 17.86 -9.75
CA SER A 166 4.55 18.27 -8.95
C SER A 166 4.31 17.29 -7.78
N VAL A 167 4.42 15.98 -8.03
CA VAL A 167 4.24 14.95 -7.00
C VAL A 167 5.41 14.95 -6.01
N ILE A 168 6.62 15.30 -6.44
CA ILE A 168 7.77 15.50 -5.52
C ILE A 168 7.43 16.53 -4.45
N GLU A 169 6.93 17.71 -4.84
CA GLU A 169 6.58 18.77 -3.88
C GLU A 169 5.45 18.33 -2.95
N LEU A 170 4.40 17.71 -3.48
CA LEU A 170 3.30 17.18 -2.67
C LEU A 170 3.76 16.12 -1.65
N ASN A 171 4.73 15.28 -2.02
CA ASN A 171 5.31 14.29 -1.10
C ASN A 171 6.21 14.94 -0.04
N ARG A 172 6.95 16.01 -0.39
CA ARG A 172 7.73 16.80 0.58
C ARG A 172 6.83 17.51 1.59
N GLU A 173 5.74 18.10 1.12
CA GLU A 173 4.73 18.74 1.98
C GLU A 173 4.07 17.75 2.93
N ALA A 174 3.75 16.55 2.44
CA ALA A 174 3.21 15.49 3.29
C ALA A 174 4.24 14.99 4.31
N ALA A 175 5.50 14.81 3.89
CA ALA A 175 6.59 14.42 4.78
C ALA A 175 6.79 15.40 5.94
N ALA A 176 6.72 16.71 5.66
CA ALA A 176 6.82 17.74 6.70
C ALA A 176 5.71 17.69 7.76
N LYS A 177 4.60 16.99 7.48
CA LYS A 177 3.48 16.78 8.42
C LYS A 177 3.54 15.44 9.16
N LEU A 178 4.45 14.54 8.79
CA LEU A 178 4.62 13.24 9.45
C LEU A 178 5.44 13.39 10.73
N ASN A 179 4.95 12.79 11.82
CA ASN A 179 5.65 12.77 13.12
C ASN A 179 6.41 11.44 13.38
N CYS A 180 6.25 10.45 12.51
CA CYS A 180 6.96 9.18 12.58
C CYS A 180 8.31 9.24 11.86
N HIS A 181 9.11 8.16 12.00
CA HIS A 181 10.28 7.98 11.15
C HIS A 181 9.85 7.89 9.68
N HIS A 182 10.42 8.73 8.83
CA HIS A 182 10.05 8.78 7.43
C HIS A 182 11.21 9.18 6.51
N GLN A 183 11.09 8.79 5.23
CA GLN A 183 12.04 9.16 4.18
C GLN A 183 11.32 9.47 2.87
N VAL A 184 11.80 10.48 2.14
CA VAL A 184 11.41 10.73 0.74
C VAL A 184 12.53 10.23 -0.18
N LYS A 185 12.22 9.27 -1.05
CA LYS A 185 13.15 8.71 -2.03
C LYS A 185 12.75 9.13 -3.44
N ILE A 186 13.61 9.90 -4.10
CA ILE A 186 13.44 10.30 -5.50
C ILE A 186 14.14 9.26 -6.39
N VAL A 187 13.44 8.71 -7.37
CA VAL A 187 14.00 7.79 -8.38
C VAL A 187 14.36 8.59 -9.65
N PRO A 188 15.65 8.82 -9.93
CA PRO A 188 16.06 9.68 -11.03
C PRO A 188 15.57 9.16 -12.39
N GLY A 189 15.04 10.05 -13.22
CA GLY A 189 14.58 9.72 -14.58
C GLY A 189 13.36 8.81 -14.63
N ALA A 190 12.59 8.68 -13.55
CA ALA A 190 11.32 7.98 -13.53
C ALA A 190 10.14 8.96 -13.63
N SER A 191 9.15 8.64 -14.46
CA SER A 191 7.85 9.31 -14.48
C SER A 191 6.91 8.79 -13.38
N HIS A 192 5.67 9.29 -13.38
CA HIS A 192 4.63 8.96 -12.39
C HIS A 192 4.43 7.45 -12.18
N LEU A 193 4.51 6.66 -13.26
CA LEU A 193 4.25 5.21 -13.24
C LEU A 193 5.52 4.35 -13.22
N PHE A 194 6.71 4.97 -13.25
CA PHE A 194 8.01 4.27 -13.25
C PHE A 194 8.16 3.30 -14.43
N GLU A 195 7.64 3.66 -15.61
CA GLU A 195 7.61 2.79 -16.80
C GLU A 195 8.94 2.78 -17.56
N GLU A 196 9.83 3.72 -17.28
CA GLU A 196 11.15 3.74 -17.89
C GLU A 196 11.97 2.52 -17.43
N PRO A 197 12.86 1.98 -18.28
CA PRO A 197 13.62 0.78 -17.99
C PRO A 197 14.32 0.82 -16.61
N GLY A 198 14.06 -0.20 -15.80
CA GLY A 198 14.65 -0.38 -14.46
C GLY A 198 14.14 0.55 -13.36
N LYS A 199 13.20 1.46 -13.64
CA LYS A 199 12.71 2.40 -12.61
C LYS A 199 11.77 1.74 -11.61
N LEU A 200 10.91 0.84 -12.07
CA LEU A 200 10.07 0.05 -11.19
C LEU A 200 10.91 -0.83 -10.26
N ASP A 201 11.99 -1.45 -10.76
CA ASP A 201 12.89 -2.30 -9.98
C ASP A 201 13.54 -1.52 -8.81
N ILE A 202 13.95 -0.27 -9.06
CA ILE A 202 14.50 0.61 -8.01
C ILE A 202 13.44 0.89 -6.93
N ALA A 203 12.19 1.13 -7.34
CA ALA A 203 11.09 1.36 -6.40
C ALA A 203 10.72 0.09 -5.62
N GLN A 204 10.70 -1.07 -6.27
CA GLN A 204 10.46 -2.38 -5.66
C GLN A 204 11.52 -2.72 -4.62
N LYS A 205 12.80 -2.56 -4.99
CA LYS A 205 13.91 -2.80 -4.06
C LYS A 205 13.81 -1.89 -2.84
N ALA A 206 13.54 -0.60 -3.03
CA ALA A 206 13.39 0.33 -1.93
C ALA A 206 12.21 -0.02 -1.00
N ALA A 207 11.09 -0.48 -1.57
CA ALA A 207 9.95 -0.96 -0.78
C ALA A 207 10.31 -2.23 0.00
N ALA A 208 11.01 -3.18 -0.63
CA ALA A 208 11.44 -4.42 0.00
C ALA A 208 12.42 -4.17 1.15
N ASP A 209 13.42 -3.32 0.94
CA ASP A 209 14.39 -2.93 1.97
C ASP A 209 13.64 -2.32 3.18
N TRP A 210 12.72 -1.37 2.92
CA TRP A 210 11.93 -0.73 3.98
C TRP A 210 11.06 -1.73 4.76
N PHE A 211 10.30 -2.59 4.07
CA PHE A 211 9.48 -3.58 4.75
C PHE A 211 10.32 -4.61 5.49
N THR A 212 11.47 -4.98 4.97
CA THR A 212 12.39 -5.90 5.67
C THR A 212 12.85 -5.28 6.98
N ASP A 213 13.29 -4.02 6.97
CA ASP A 213 13.79 -3.33 8.17
C ASP A 213 12.71 -3.17 9.26
N TYR A 214 11.45 -2.93 8.87
CA TYR A 214 10.38 -2.61 9.83
C TYR A 214 9.42 -3.78 10.14
N LEU A 215 9.43 -4.84 9.34
CA LEU A 215 8.62 -6.04 9.55
C LEU A 215 9.44 -7.24 10.05
N SER A 216 10.77 -7.21 9.94
CA SER A 216 11.61 -8.23 10.58
C SER A 216 11.75 -7.94 12.08
N GLY A 217 11.22 -8.84 12.92
CA GLY A 217 11.40 -8.78 14.39
C GLY A 217 10.22 -8.22 15.19
N ALA A 218 10.21 -8.47 16.51
CA ALA A 218 9.20 -7.96 17.44
C ALA A 218 9.27 -6.42 17.54
N ARG A 219 8.14 -5.77 17.85
CA ARG A 219 8.11 -4.31 18.11
C ARG A 219 9.24 -3.94 19.09
N PRO A 220 10.03 -2.87 18.84
CA PRO A 220 10.87 -2.31 19.88
C PRO A 220 10.03 -1.87 21.09
#